data_AF-A0A6J0C3P7-F1
#
_entry.id   AF-A0A6J0C3P7-F1
#
_cell.length_a   1.000
_cell.length_b   1.000
_cell.length_c   1.000
_cell.angle_alpha   90.00
_cell.angle_beta   90.00
_cell.angle_gamma   90.00
#
_symmetry.space_group_name_H-M   'P 1'
#
loop_
_entity.id
_entity.type
_entity.pdbx_description
1 polymer ?
#
loop_
_entity_poly.entity_id
_entity_poly.type
_entity_poly.pdbx_seq_one_letter_code
_entity_poly.pdbx_strand_id
1 'polypeptide(L)'
;MSPTIGETLRVWLLSALVVHVAVAGNPDAKRLYDDLLSNYNKLVRPVVNTSDVLRVCIKLKLSQLIDVNLKNQIMTTNLWVEQSWYDYKLRWEPKEYGGVHMLHVPSDHIWRPDIVLYNK
;
A
#
# COMPACT_ATOMS: atom_id res chain seq x y z
N MET A 1 -17.09 -28.08 -42.46
CA MET A 1 -16.11 -27.23 -43.18
C MET A 1 -15.11 -26.75 -42.14
N SER A 2 -13.88 -27.26 -42.16
CA SER A 2 -12.84 -26.93 -41.19
C SER A 2 -12.31 -25.50 -41.45
N PRO A 3 -12.10 -24.68 -40.41
CA PRO A 3 -11.57 -23.33 -40.59
C PRO A 3 -10.17 -23.40 -41.21
N THR A 4 -9.87 -22.48 -42.12
CA THR A 4 -8.55 -22.40 -42.75
C THR A 4 -7.52 -21.83 -41.77
N ILE A 5 -6.26 -22.29 -41.84
CA ILE A 5 -5.18 -21.90 -40.91
C ILE A 5 -5.01 -20.36 -40.81
N GLY A 6 -5.34 -19.62 -41.85
CA GLY A 6 -5.31 -18.15 -41.84
C GLY A 6 -6.40 -17.49 -40.98
N GLU A 7 -7.58 -18.11 -40.87
CA GLU A 7 -8.68 -17.59 -40.05
C GLU A 7 -8.42 -17.82 -38.56
N THR A 8 -7.85 -18.97 -38.21
CA THR A 8 -7.48 -19.27 -36.82
C THR A 8 -6.35 -18.34 -36.34
N LEU A 9 -5.32 -18.09 -37.17
CA LEU A 9 -4.25 -17.13 -36.88
C LEU A 9 -4.78 -15.71 -36.67
N ARG A 10 -5.74 -15.27 -37.49
CA ARG A 10 -6.40 -13.96 -37.34
C ARG A 10 -7.16 -13.86 -36.03
N VAL A 11 -7.91 -14.90 -35.65
CA VAL A 11 -8.63 -14.94 -34.37
C VAL A 11 -7.67 -14.90 -33.18
N TRP A 12 -6.54 -15.61 -33.25
CA TRP A 12 -5.50 -15.56 -32.21
C TRP A 12 -4.80 -14.20 -32.12
N LEU A 13 -4.54 -13.54 -33.25
CA LEU A 13 -3.96 -12.20 -33.25
C LEU A 13 -4.94 -11.15 -32.71
N LEU A 14 -6.21 -11.23 -33.09
CA LEU A 14 -7.25 -10.34 -32.58
C LEU A 14 -7.49 -10.56 -31.08
N SER A 15 -7.53 -11.82 -30.62
CA SER A 15 -7.66 -12.11 -29.19
C SER A 15 -6.45 -11.64 -28.39
N ALA A 16 -5.23 -11.84 -28.91
CA ALA A 16 -4.01 -11.32 -28.28
C ALA A 16 -4.02 -9.79 -28.20
N LEU A 17 -4.47 -9.09 -29.25
CA LEU A 17 -4.56 -7.62 -29.27
C LEU A 17 -5.60 -7.11 -28.25
N VAL A 18 -6.78 -7.74 -28.19
CA VAL A 18 -7.84 -7.39 -27.22
C VAL A 18 -7.36 -7.63 -25.78
N VAL A 19 -6.65 -8.72 -25.53
CA VAL A 19 -6.06 -9.02 -24.21
C VAL A 19 -4.98 -8.01 -23.84
N HIS A 20 -4.13 -7.57 -24.78
CA HIS A 20 -3.13 -6.54 -24.50
C HIS A 20 -3.75 -5.18 -24.15
N VAL A 21 -4.84 -4.79 -24.82
CA VAL A 21 -5.56 -3.54 -24.51
C VAL A 21 -6.26 -3.63 -23.14
N ALA A 22 -6.72 -4.82 -22.74
CA ALA A 22 -7.38 -5.03 -21.46
C ALA A 22 -6.42 -5.06 -20.25
N VAL A 23 -5.10 -5.16 -20.47
CA VAL A 23 -4.06 -5.17 -19.41
C VAL A 23 -3.29 -3.85 -19.39
N ALA A 24 -4.00 -2.72 -19.49
CA ALA A 24 -3.44 -1.42 -19.14
C ALA A 24 -3.70 -1.16 -17.65
N GLY A 25 -2.64 -1.18 -16.82
CA GLY A 25 -2.73 -0.74 -15.43
C GLY A 25 -3.21 0.72 -15.34
N ASN A 26 -3.82 1.11 -14.22
CA ASN A 26 -4.37 2.47 -14.06
C ASN A 26 -3.26 3.54 -14.21
N PRO A 27 -3.21 4.28 -15.33
CA PRO A 27 -2.12 5.22 -15.61
C PRO A 27 -2.18 6.44 -14.67
N ASP A 28 -3.38 6.83 -14.23
CA ASP A 28 -3.56 7.94 -13.30
C ASP A 28 -3.02 7.61 -11.91
N ALA A 29 -3.22 6.38 -11.44
CA ALA A 29 -2.65 5.91 -10.17
C ALA A 29 -1.12 5.87 -10.22
N LYS A 30 -0.53 5.46 -11.36
CA LYS A 30 0.92 5.52 -11.57
C LYS A 30 1.43 6.96 -11.55
N ARG A 31 0.77 7.87 -12.26
CA ARG A 31 1.15 9.29 -12.27
C ARG A 31 1.06 9.90 -10.87
N LEU A 32 -0.02 9.61 -10.13
CA LEU A 32 -0.18 10.05 -8.74
C LEU A 32 0.96 9.55 -7.85
N TYR A 33 1.32 8.27 -7.98
CA TYR A 33 2.44 7.69 -7.23
C TYR A 33 3.74 8.43 -7.51
N ASP A 34 4.06 8.64 -8.79
CA ASP A 34 5.30 9.29 -9.22
C ASP A 34 5.33 10.76 -8.73
N ASP A 35 4.22 11.49 -8.84
CA ASP A 35 4.10 12.88 -8.38
C ASP A 35 4.29 13.01 -6.87
N LEU A 36 3.58 12.19 -6.08
CA LEU A 36 3.64 12.25 -4.61
C LEU A 36 5.02 11.89 -4.06
N LEU A 37 5.70 10.90 -4.65
CA LEU A 37 6.93 10.34 -4.09
C LEU A 37 8.21 10.93 -4.68
N SER A 38 8.15 11.62 -5.82
CA SER A 38 9.33 12.24 -6.46
C SER A 38 10.15 13.14 -5.53
N ASN A 39 9.49 13.89 -4.64
CA ASN A 39 10.12 14.81 -3.69
C ASN A 39 9.79 14.48 -2.22
N TYR A 40 9.38 13.24 -1.96
CA TYR A 40 9.03 12.81 -0.61
C TYR A 40 10.26 12.30 0.12
N ASN A 41 10.62 12.94 1.24
CA ASN A 41 11.71 12.50 2.10
C ASN A 41 11.17 11.68 3.28
N LYS A 42 11.31 10.36 3.21
CA LYS A 42 10.86 9.41 4.25
C LYS A 42 11.58 9.54 5.60
N LEU A 43 12.72 10.23 5.66
CA LEU A 43 13.47 10.41 6.91
C LEU A 43 12.92 11.57 7.76
N VAL A 44 12.08 12.42 7.16
CA VAL A 44 11.56 13.62 7.83
C VAL A 44 10.14 13.38 8.31
N ARG A 45 9.89 13.63 9.59
CA ARG A 45 8.55 13.55 10.19
C ARG A 45 7.57 14.48 9.45
N PRO A 46 6.43 13.99 8.93
CA PRO A 46 5.53 14.77 8.11
C PRO A 46 4.60 15.64 8.96
N VAL A 47 5.15 16.73 9.50
CA VAL A 47 4.39 17.80 10.19
C VAL A 47 4.63 19.14 9.50
N VAL A 48 3.62 20.02 9.53
CA VAL A 48 3.70 21.35 8.92
C VAL A 48 4.67 22.23 9.71
N ASN A 49 4.46 22.33 11.04
CA ASN A 49 5.40 22.98 11.94
C ASN A 49 6.16 21.95 12.77
N THR A 50 7.42 22.23 13.08
CA THR A 50 8.26 21.35 13.92
C THR A 50 7.73 21.20 15.34
N SER A 51 6.99 22.19 15.84
CA SER A 51 6.32 22.17 17.14
C SER A 51 5.06 21.30 17.18
N ASP A 52 4.51 20.93 16.03
CA ASP A 52 3.26 20.17 15.97
C ASP A 52 3.48 18.68 16.28
N VAL A 53 2.47 18.07 16.88
CA VAL A 53 2.47 16.65 17.21
C VAL A 53 1.85 15.83 16.08
N LEU A 54 2.51 14.73 15.71
CA LEU A 54 1.96 13.72 14.82
C LEU A 54 1.29 12.63 15.66
N ARG A 55 -0.02 12.48 15.52
CA ARG A 55 -0.79 11.46 16.25
C ARG A 55 -0.76 10.14 15.47
N VAL A 56 -0.28 9.09 16.11
CA VAL A 56 -0.32 7.72 15.58
C VAL A 56 -1.36 6.92 16.35
N CYS A 57 -2.36 6.42 15.65
CA CYS A 57 -3.36 5.51 16.17
C CYS A 57 -2.89 4.08 15.98
N ILE A 58 -2.79 3.32 17.07
CA ILE A 58 -2.42 1.91 17.05
C ILE A 58 -3.65 1.10 17.44
N LYS A 59 -3.99 0.10 16.64
CA LYS A 59 -4.96 -0.93 16.99
C LYS A 59 -4.26 -2.27 17.03
N LEU A 60 -4.52 -3.02 18.08
CA LEU A 60 -4.02 -4.38 18.26
C LEU A 60 -5.19 -5.34 18.10
N LYS A 61 -5.02 -6.34 17.25
CA LYS A 61 -5.96 -7.47 17.16
C LYS A 61 -5.19 -8.72 17.56
N LEU A 62 -5.61 -9.34 18.66
CA LEU A 62 -5.05 -10.61 19.11
C LEU A 62 -5.47 -11.70 18.14
N SER A 63 -4.50 -12.30 17.47
CA SER A 63 -4.74 -13.45 16.60
C SER A 63 -4.83 -14.71 17.43
N GLN A 64 -3.78 -14.98 18.23
CA GLN A 64 -3.64 -16.22 18.99
C GLN A 64 -2.78 -16.01 20.24
N LEU A 65 -3.13 -16.73 21.31
CA LEU A 65 -2.28 -16.96 22.47
C LEU A 65 -1.53 -18.28 22.24
N ILE A 66 -0.22 -18.20 22.05
CA ILE A 66 0.61 -19.35 21.69
C ILE A 66 1.00 -20.14 22.94
N ASP A 67 1.51 -19.46 23.96
CA ASP A 67 1.97 -20.10 25.20
C ASP A 67 1.97 -19.12 26.38
N VAL A 68 1.81 -19.67 27.59
CA VAL A 68 1.91 -18.94 28.87
C VAL A 68 2.81 -19.72 29.82
N ASN A 69 4.01 -19.22 30.03
CA ASN A 69 4.94 -19.75 31.00
C ASN A 69 4.76 -19.04 32.35
N LEU A 70 3.96 -19.66 33.24
CA LEU A 70 3.65 -19.08 34.56
C LEU A 70 4.87 -18.99 35.48
N LYS A 71 5.83 -19.92 35.36
CA LYS A 71 7.05 -19.94 36.19
C LYS A 71 7.97 -18.77 35.85
N ASN A 72 8.12 -18.48 34.56
CA ASN A 72 8.97 -17.40 34.06
C ASN A 72 8.20 -16.09 33.80
N GLN A 73 6.87 -16.10 33.98
CA GLN A 73 5.96 -14.98 33.72
C GLN A 73 6.04 -14.44 32.27
N ILE A 74 6.21 -15.34 31.31
CA ILE A 74 6.32 -15.01 29.87
C ILE A 74 5.04 -15.44 29.15
N MET A 75 4.51 -14.54 28.32
CA MET A 75 3.35 -14.80 27.47
C MET A 75 3.74 -14.60 26.01
N THR A 76 3.52 -15.62 25.18
CA THR A 76 3.82 -15.59 23.74
C THR A 76 2.52 -15.44 22.95
N THR A 77 2.36 -14.36 22.19
CA THR A 77 1.14 -14.06 21.41
C THR A 77 1.46 -13.68 19.97
N ASN A 78 0.57 -14.04 19.05
CA ASN A 78 0.56 -13.50 17.69
C ASN A 78 -0.47 -12.36 17.61
N LEU A 79 -0.04 -11.17 17.18
CA LEU A 79 -0.85 -9.96 17.10
C LEU A 79 -0.80 -9.37 15.69
N TRP A 80 -1.95 -8.90 15.20
CA TRP A 80 -1.98 -7.93 14.11
C TRP A 80 -1.88 -6.52 14.68
N VAL A 81 -0.88 -5.77 14.22
CA VAL A 81 -0.67 -4.37 14.57
C VAL A 81 -1.10 -3.50 13.40
N GLU A 82 -2.17 -2.74 13.56
CA GLU A 82 -2.65 -1.76 12.59
C GLU A 82 -2.25 -0.37 13.06
N GLN A 83 -1.49 0.35 12.22
CA GLN A 83 -1.02 1.71 12.52
C GLN A 83 -1.65 2.69 11.53
N SER A 84 -2.16 3.81 12.04
CA SER A 84 -2.77 4.86 11.22
C SER A 84 -2.27 6.22 11.67
N TRP A 85 -1.82 7.03 10.72
CA TRP A 85 -1.40 8.41 10.92
C TRP A 85 -1.79 9.25 9.71
N TYR A 86 -1.71 10.57 9.86
CA TYR A 86 -1.95 11.52 8.78
C TYR A 86 -0.62 12.11 8.29
N ASP A 87 -0.43 12.16 6.98
CA ASP A 87 0.70 12.79 6.33
C ASP A 87 0.20 13.89 5.39
N TYR A 88 0.57 15.15 5.68
CA TYR A 88 0.10 16.31 4.91
C TYR A 88 0.71 16.40 3.51
N LYS A 89 1.85 15.74 3.24
CA LYS A 89 2.51 15.75 1.94
C LYS A 89 1.89 14.74 0.97
N LEU A 90 1.26 13.70 1.49
CA LEU A 90 0.61 12.64 0.71
C LEU A 90 -0.87 12.94 0.47
N ARG A 91 -1.17 14.16 0.03
CA ARG A 91 -2.54 14.63 -0.28
C ARG A 91 -2.64 14.98 -1.75
N TRP A 92 -3.80 14.70 -2.35
CA TRP A 92 -4.09 15.02 -3.74
C TRP A 92 -5.60 15.26 -3.92
N GLU A 93 -5.97 15.86 -5.05
CA GLU A 93 -7.37 15.99 -5.45
C GLU A 93 -7.73 14.81 -6.39
N PRO A 94 -8.67 13.92 -6.02
CA PRO A 94 -9.00 12.75 -6.83
C PRO A 94 -9.43 13.08 -8.27
N LYS A 95 -10.06 14.25 -8.48
CA LYS A 95 -10.49 14.71 -9.81
C LYS A 95 -9.33 14.93 -10.78
N GLU A 96 -8.15 15.28 -10.28
CA GLU A 96 -6.96 15.48 -11.11
C GLU A 96 -6.36 14.15 -11.56
N TYR A 97 -6.60 13.06 -10.84
CA TYR A 97 -6.01 11.73 -11.06
C TYR A 97 -7.08 10.66 -11.34
N GLY A 98 -8.02 10.93 -12.24
CA GLY A 98 -8.97 9.91 -12.71
C GLY A 98 -9.92 9.36 -11.65
N GLY A 99 -10.14 10.08 -10.54
CA GLY A 99 -10.97 9.64 -9.42
C GLY A 99 -10.29 8.67 -8.45
N VAL A 100 -8.95 8.59 -8.46
CA VAL A 100 -8.22 7.74 -7.51
C VAL A 100 -8.37 8.30 -6.09
N HIS A 101 -9.07 7.58 -5.22
CA HIS A 101 -9.26 7.94 -3.81
C HIS A 101 -8.30 7.23 -2.84
N MET A 102 -7.71 6.13 -3.27
CA MET A 102 -6.80 5.32 -2.46
C MET A 102 -5.65 4.82 -3.33
N LEU A 103 -4.44 4.91 -2.79
CA LEU A 103 -3.23 4.44 -3.43
C LEU A 103 -2.48 3.54 -2.45
N HIS A 104 -2.14 2.33 -2.88
CA HIS A 104 -1.31 1.41 -2.10
C HIS A 104 0.17 1.66 -2.42
N VAL A 105 0.95 1.96 -1.39
CA VAL A 105 2.38 2.28 -1.49
C VAL A 105 3.16 1.35 -0.56
N PRO A 106 4.32 0.82 -0.98
CA PRO A 106 5.21 0.09 -0.08
C PRO A 106 5.60 0.96 1.13
N SER A 107 5.51 0.41 2.33
CA SER A 107 5.76 1.18 3.55
C SER A 107 7.18 1.76 3.61
N ASP A 108 8.14 1.14 2.93
CA ASP A 108 9.55 1.54 2.97
C ASP A 108 9.86 2.79 2.13
N HIS A 109 8.89 3.26 1.34
CA HIS A 109 8.99 4.48 0.54
C HIS A 109 8.42 5.71 1.26
N ILE A 110 7.68 5.51 2.35
CA ILE A 110 7.07 6.60 3.13
C ILE A 110 7.66 6.67 4.54
N TRP A 111 7.45 7.80 5.22
CA TRP A 111 7.79 7.90 6.63
C TRP A 111 6.90 6.95 7.43
N ARG A 112 7.48 6.25 8.40
CA ARG A 112 6.76 5.38 9.34
C ARG A 112 7.25 5.69 10.75
N PRO A 113 6.34 5.74 11.75
CA PRO A 113 6.76 5.88 13.14
C PRO A 113 7.59 4.67 13.59
N ASP A 114 8.60 4.92 14.42
CA ASP A 114 9.36 3.87 15.08
C ASP A 114 8.62 3.44 16.36
N ILE A 115 8.02 2.25 16.33
CA ILE A 115 7.25 1.69 17.44
C ILE A 115 7.89 0.37 17.84
N VAL A 116 8.36 0.30 19.08
CA VAL A 116 9.01 -0.88 19.65
C VAL A 116 8.26 -1.37 20.88
N LEU A 117 8.29 -2.68 21.08
CA LEU A 117 7.81 -3.29 22.31
C LEU A 117 8.88 -3.13 23.39
N TYR A 118 8.55 -2.41 24.46
CA TYR A 118 9.47 -2.21 25.59
C TYR A 118 9.67 -3.45 26.44
N ASN A 119 8.60 -4.21 26.67
CA ASN A 119 8.64 -5.43 27.47
C ASN A 119 8.94 -6.62 26.57
N LYS A 120 10.23 -6.96 26.46
CA LYS A 120 10.73 -8.15 25.77
C LYS A 120 10.73 -9.36 26.70
#